data_AF-A0A955EZQ1-F1
#
_entry.id   AF-A0A955EZQ1-F1
#
_cell.length_a   1.000
_cell.length_b   1.000
_cell.length_c   1.000
_cell.angle_alpha   90.00
_cell.angle_beta   90.00
_cell.angle_gamma   90.00
#
_symmetry.space_group_name_H-M   'P 1'
#
loop_
_entity.id
_entity.type
_entity.pdbx_description
1 polymer ?
#
loop_
_entity_poly.entity_id
_entity_poly.type
_entity_poly.pdbx_seq_one_letter_code
_entity_poly.pdbx_strand_id
1 'polypeptide(L)'
;MRRPTQTGARDVYKCLLALASADGEQTTEEMRLVDSFRRHLGISRSRAQEYASATAAQIEELPTNQGDREDLMSMLASLALVDGHLALEEKKFLSRLAHRLEVSPVRFARIIGHAEALAHQKRRHHGKWLITAIGLVGLILVMILGLAIYEPKDVPGDEMLVFKRLDRDLSGSVLLVHVRYALQDARGGPIRRMSSTGSGFFVSAEGDVVTCKHILQPWKFPGAAADLVENGYALMPDEYRIYAWMSGTEVYDEAGELLLARALSTEGGTLSVTVQAPDEFADLNIRRGDGAVVKRHCHARGNNDLVRLRCHTEATIKPLALSVRGDEIQRLDPVMVIGFPRGLKMLDGVRAESMPTVGRIRKPSDTLYITAPIVGGNSGGPVLNTRGEVIGIATRTGGEATLGCCIRSRYIRQHLELP
;
A
#
# COMPACT_ATOMS: atom_id res chain seq x y z
N MET A 1 -18.63 16.68 -11.21
CA MET A 1 -18.16 15.47 -11.93
C MET A 1 -16.68 15.31 -11.66
N ARG A 2 -16.26 14.16 -11.11
CA ARG A 2 -14.83 13.80 -11.03
C ARG A 2 -14.37 13.51 -12.47
N ARG A 3 -13.26 14.12 -12.91
CA ARG A 3 -12.63 13.72 -14.18
C ARG A 3 -12.22 12.24 -14.05
N PRO A 4 -12.40 11.42 -15.09
CA PRO A 4 -11.90 10.05 -15.07
C PRO A 4 -10.39 10.05 -14.80
N THR A 5 -9.91 9.05 -14.07
CA THR A 5 -8.47 8.84 -13.86
C THR A 5 -7.78 8.66 -15.21
N GLN A 6 -6.48 8.96 -15.33
CA GLN A 6 -5.77 8.81 -16.62
C GLN A 6 -5.89 7.39 -17.19
N THR A 7 -5.97 6.37 -16.33
CA THR A 7 -6.26 4.98 -16.70
C THR A 7 -7.66 4.83 -17.28
N GLY A 8 -8.71 5.32 -16.60
CA GLY A 8 -10.08 5.23 -17.10
C GLY A 8 -10.34 6.01 -18.40
N ALA A 9 -9.67 7.14 -18.60
CA ALA A 9 -9.78 7.91 -19.85
C ALA A 9 -9.16 7.16 -21.04
N ARG A 10 -8.03 6.47 -20.82
CA ARG A 10 -7.38 5.61 -21.82
C ARG A 10 -8.29 4.44 -22.22
N ASP A 11 -8.87 3.76 -21.25
CA ASP A 11 -9.67 2.55 -21.49
C ASP A 11 -10.98 2.88 -22.23
N VAL A 12 -11.66 3.96 -21.83
CA VAL A 12 -12.84 4.48 -22.53
C VAL A 12 -12.50 4.88 -23.97
N TYR A 13 -11.36 5.53 -24.19
CA TYR A 13 -10.96 5.96 -25.53
C TYR A 13 -10.54 4.79 -26.44
N LYS A 14 -9.84 3.78 -25.89
CA LYS A 14 -9.53 2.54 -26.62
C LYS A 14 -10.80 1.77 -27.00
N CYS A 15 -11.78 1.68 -26.09
CA CYS A 15 -13.06 1.04 -26.36
C CYS A 15 -13.84 1.79 -27.46
N LEU A 16 -13.85 3.13 -27.44
CA LEU A 16 -14.41 3.94 -28.52
C LEU A 16 -13.73 3.70 -29.88
N LEU A 17 -12.40 3.58 -29.91
CA LEU A 17 -11.64 3.29 -31.13
C LEU A 17 -11.96 1.89 -31.68
N ALA A 18 -12.04 0.88 -30.81
CA ALA A 18 -12.38 -0.48 -31.18
C ALA A 18 -13.82 -0.56 -31.73
N LEU A 19 -14.77 0.08 -31.05
CA LEU A 19 -16.17 0.11 -31.47
C LEU A 19 -16.37 0.89 -32.78
N ALA A 20 -15.62 1.96 -33.01
CA ALA A 20 -15.67 2.73 -34.26
C ALA A 20 -14.96 2.04 -35.44
N SER A 21 -14.22 0.97 -35.20
CA SER A 21 -13.49 0.20 -36.22
C SER A 21 -14.08 -1.20 -36.48
N ALA A 22 -15.13 -1.59 -35.75
CA ALA A 22 -15.65 -2.96 -35.71
C ALA A 22 -16.31 -3.44 -37.02
N ASP A 23 -16.74 -2.52 -37.87
CA ASP A 23 -17.42 -2.74 -39.15
C ASP A 23 -16.50 -2.59 -40.38
N GLY A 24 -15.20 -2.37 -40.17
CA GLY A 24 -14.19 -2.32 -41.23
C GLY A 24 -14.19 -1.04 -42.07
N GLU A 25 -15.21 -0.20 -41.98
CA GLU A 25 -15.27 1.13 -42.60
C GLU A 25 -15.24 2.22 -41.53
N GLN A 26 -14.12 2.95 -41.42
CA GLN A 26 -14.04 4.15 -40.58
C GLN A 26 -14.60 5.34 -41.37
N THR A 27 -15.86 5.71 -41.13
CA THR A 27 -16.42 6.88 -41.79
C THR A 27 -15.80 8.17 -41.26
N THR A 28 -15.63 9.19 -42.12
CA THR A 28 -15.09 10.50 -41.75
C THR A 28 -15.87 11.16 -40.59
N GLU A 29 -17.17 10.86 -40.49
CA GLU A 29 -18.05 11.37 -39.43
C GLU A 29 -17.78 10.71 -38.08
N GLU A 30 -17.57 9.39 -38.04
CA GLU A 30 -17.25 8.66 -36.81
C GLU A 30 -15.90 9.09 -36.24
N MET A 31 -14.90 9.30 -37.10
CA MET A 31 -13.59 9.75 -36.66
C MET A 31 -13.61 11.18 -36.10
N ARG A 32 -14.49 12.06 -36.62
CA ARG A 32 -14.73 13.40 -36.06
C ARG A 32 -15.33 13.33 -34.65
N LEU A 33 -16.27 12.42 -34.42
CA LEU A 33 -16.89 12.24 -33.11
C LEU A 33 -15.92 11.62 -32.11
N VAL A 34 -15.11 10.64 -32.52
CA VAL A 34 -14.02 10.09 -31.71
C VAL A 34 -13.00 11.17 -31.33
N ASP A 35 -12.64 12.08 -32.25
CA ASP A 35 -11.77 13.23 -31.92
C ASP A 35 -12.46 14.24 -30.99
N SER A 36 -13.78 14.39 -31.05
CA SER A 36 -14.54 15.17 -30.07
C SER A 36 -14.42 14.57 -28.67
N PHE A 37 -14.67 13.26 -28.51
CA PHE A 37 -14.49 12.58 -27.22
C PHE A 37 -13.05 12.59 -26.73
N ARG A 38 -12.06 12.48 -27.63
CA ARG A 38 -10.62 12.64 -27.29
C ARG A 38 -10.36 13.96 -26.56
N ARG A 39 -10.91 15.07 -27.08
CA ARG A 39 -10.75 16.40 -26.47
C ARG A 39 -11.38 16.46 -25.08
N HIS A 40 -12.58 15.91 -24.92
CA HIS A 40 -13.28 15.86 -23.63
C HIS A 40 -12.54 15.00 -22.59
N LEU A 41 -11.88 13.93 -23.02
CA LEU A 41 -11.06 13.06 -22.17
C LEU A 41 -9.66 13.64 -21.88
N GLY A 42 -9.28 14.76 -22.48
CA GLY A 42 -7.97 15.40 -22.28
C GLY A 42 -6.79 14.62 -22.89
N ILE A 43 -7.04 13.78 -23.89
CA ILE A 43 -6.01 12.94 -24.53
C ILE A 43 -5.33 13.72 -25.65
N SER A 44 -4.01 13.83 -25.65
CA SER A 44 -3.24 14.49 -26.72
C SER A 44 -3.30 13.71 -28.06
N ARG A 45 -3.17 14.39 -29.20
CA ARG A 45 -3.17 13.75 -30.53
C ARG A 45 -2.10 12.66 -30.68
N SER A 46 -0.90 12.86 -30.12
CA SER A 46 0.19 11.87 -30.15
C SER A 46 -0.20 10.55 -29.45
N ARG A 47 -0.71 10.64 -28.22
CA ARG A 47 -1.25 9.48 -27.48
C ARG A 47 -2.44 8.81 -28.18
N ALA A 48 -3.32 9.59 -28.82
CA ALA A 48 -4.43 9.01 -29.57
C ALA A 48 -3.94 8.18 -30.76
N GLN A 49 -2.88 8.62 -31.43
CA GLN A 49 -2.26 7.89 -32.55
C GLN A 49 -1.54 6.62 -32.08
N GLU A 50 -0.90 6.67 -30.91
CA GLU A 50 -0.34 5.49 -30.21
C GLU A 50 -1.42 4.49 -29.82
N TYR A 51 -2.59 4.95 -29.36
CA TYR A 51 -3.71 4.07 -29.06
C TYR A 51 -4.31 3.47 -30.31
N ALA A 52 -4.47 4.24 -31.40
CA ALA A 52 -4.99 3.74 -32.66
C ALA A 52 -4.09 2.66 -33.28
N SER A 53 -2.75 2.81 -33.21
CA SER A 53 -1.81 1.79 -33.69
C SER A 53 -1.77 0.55 -32.80
N ALA A 54 -1.96 0.70 -31.49
CA ALA A 54 -2.03 -0.42 -30.55
C ALA A 54 -3.35 -1.21 -30.66
N THR A 55 -4.49 -0.53 -30.88
CA THR A 55 -5.81 -1.17 -31.04
C THR A 55 -5.91 -2.01 -32.32
N ALA A 56 -5.15 -1.67 -33.37
CA ALA A 56 -5.05 -2.49 -34.59
C ALA A 56 -4.38 -3.86 -34.37
N ALA A 57 -3.64 -4.04 -33.27
CA ALA A 57 -2.91 -5.27 -32.97
C ALA A 57 -3.54 -6.12 -31.84
N GLN A 58 -4.47 -5.56 -31.06
CA GLN A 58 -5.11 -6.25 -29.93
C GLN A 58 -6.54 -5.72 -29.75
N ILE A 59 -7.53 -6.48 -30.21
CA ILE A 59 -8.94 -6.26 -29.84
C ILE A 59 -9.11 -6.83 -28.43
N GLU A 60 -8.85 -6.00 -27.42
CA GLU A 60 -9.13 -6.27 -26.02
C GLU A 60 -10.66 -6.24 -25.79
N GLU A 61 -11.18 -7.22 -25.04
CA GLU A 61 -12.59 -7.59 -24.95
C GLU A 61 -13.54 -6.41 -24.62
N LEU A 62 -14.59 -6.27 -25.43
CA LEU A 62 -15.75 -5.43 -25.11
C LEU A 62 -16.32 -5.84 -23.74
N PRO A 63 -16.88 -4.91 -22.95
CA PRO A 63 -17.47 -5.23 -21.65
C PRO A 63 -18.47 -6.38 -21.78
N THR A 64 -18.22 -7.47 -21.05
CA THR A 64 -18.95 -8.74 -21.21
C THR A 64 -20.28 -8.74 -20.45
N ASN A 65 -20.40 -7.95 -19.38
CA ASN A 65 -21.60 -7.83 -18.56
C ASN A 65 -22.47 -6.60 -18.96
N GLN A 66 -23.79 -6.75 -18.84
CA GLN A 66 -24.79 -5.74 -19.17
C GLN A 66 -24.67 -4.46 -18.31
N GLY A 67 -24.27 -4.60 -17.04
CA GLY A 67 -24.04 -3.45 -16.16
C GLY A 67 -22.92 -2.53 -16.65
N ASP A 68 -21.78 -3.12 -17.02
CA ASP A 68 -20.61 -2.38 -17.49
C ASP A 68 -20.85 -1.67 -18.84
N ARG A 69 -21.67 -2.30 -19.71
CA ARG A 69 -22.14 -1.71 -20.97
C ARG A 69 -23.02 -0.47 -20.71
N GLU A 70 -23.90 -0.50 -19.72
CA GLU A 70 -24.75 0.63 -19.33
C GLU A 70 -23.97 1.77 -18.66
N ASP A 71 -22.96 1.45 -17.84
CA ASP A 71 -22.09 2.44 -17.19
C ASP A 71 -21.21 3.15 -18.21
N LEU A 72 -20.66 2.43 -19.19
CA LEU A 72 -19.92 3.01 -20.31
C LEU A 72 -20.82 3.97 -21.11
N MET A 73 -22.04 3.54 -21.46
CA MET A 73 -22.99 4.40 -22.17
C MET A 73 -23.39 5.65 -21.37
N SER A 74 -23.53 5.52 -20.05
CA SER A 74 -23.85 6.64 -19.15
C SER A 74 -22.71 7.64 -19.07
N MET A 75 -21.46 7.16 -19.05
CA MET A 75 -20.27 8.01 -19.07
C MET A 75 -20.14 8.77 -20.40
N LEU A 76 -20.34 8.09 -21.54
CA LEU A 76 -20.29 8.70 -22.86
C LEU A 76 -21.40 9.74 -23.09
N ALA A 77 -22.63 9.44 -22.67
CA ALA A 77 -23.73 10.40 -22.70
C ALA A 77 -23.44 11.65 -21.87
N SER A 78 -22.87 11.47 -20.67
CA SER A 78 -22.47 12.57 -19.80
C SER A 78 -21.35 13.44 -20.38
N LEU A 79 -20.40 12.82 -21.09
CA LEU A 79 -19.30 13.52 -21.77
C LEU A 79 -19.80 14.32 -22.99
N ALA A 80 -20.76 13.77 -23.75
CA ALA A 80 -21.36 14.47 -24.87
C ALA A 80 -22.24 15.66 -24.42
N LEU A 81 -22.79 15.62 -23.20
CA LEU A 81 -23.61 16.68 -22.62
C LEU A 81 -22.81 17.78 -21.90
N VAL A 82 -21.49 17.86 -22.08
CA VAL A 82 -20.64 18.88 -21.41
C VAL A 82 -21.06 20.30 -21.78
N ASP A 83 -21.46 20.54 -23.03
CA ASP A 83 -21.98 21.83 -23.51
C ASP A 83 -23.48 22.04 -23.16
N GLY A 84 -24.08 21.05 -22.50
CA GLY A 84 -25.42 21.07 -21.93
C GLY A 84 -26.56 20.85 -22.92
N HIS A 85 -26.26 20.41 -24.14
CA HIS A 85 -27.23 19.85 -25.08
C HIS A 85 -26.57 18.75 -25.90
N LEU A 86 -27.31 17.67 -26.20
CA LEU A 86 -26.82 16.56 -27.01
C LEU A 86 -27.21 16.81 -28.46
N ALA A 87 -26.24 16.99 -29.36
CA ALA A 87 -26.54 17.22 -30.76
C ALA A 87 -27.20 15.98 -31.40
N LEU A 88 -28.00 16.18 -32.45
CA LEU A 88 -28.70 15.08 -33.14
C LEU A 88 -27.70 14.03 -33.68
N GLU A 89 -26.53 14.48 -34.13
CA GLU A 89 -25.44 13.63 -34.64
C GLU A 89 -24.81 12.78 -33.53
N GLU A 90 -24.57 13.37 -32.35
CA GLU A 90 -24.04 12.67 -31.18
C GLU A 90 -25.05 11.64 -30.64
N LYS A 91 -26.34 11.98 -30.66
CA LYS A 91 -27.42 11.07 -30.27
C LYS A 91 -27.52 9.87 -31.22
N LYS A 92 -27.41 10.10 -32.54
CA LYS A 92 -27.37 9.02 -33.55
C LYS A 92 -26.16 8.12 -33.36
N PHE A 93 -24.99 8.69 -33.07
CA PHE A 93 -23.77 7.92 -32.81
C PHE A 93 -23.88 7.08 -31.53
N LEU A 94 -24.31 7.68 -30.42
CA LEU A 94 -24.53 6.95 -29.16
C LEU A 94 -25.60 5.86 -29.30
N SER A 95 -26.62 6.08 -30.13
CA SER A 95 -27.63 5.05 -30.42
C SER A 95 -27.06 3.87 -31.20
N ARG A 96 -26.17 4.11 -32.18
CA ARG A 96 -25.47 3.05 -32.90
C ARG A 96 -24.54 2.27 -31.97
N LEU A 97 -23.84 2.99 -31.08
CA LEU A 97 -22.96 2.39 -30.07
C LEU A 97 -23.73 1.50 -29.08
N ALA A 98 -24.87 2.00 -28.59
CA ALA A 98 -25.75 1.25 -27.70
C ALA A 98 -26.25 -0.04 -28.35
N HIS A 99 -26.58 0.00 -29.63
CA HIS A 99 -26.98 -1.19 -30.38
C HIS A 99 -25.83 -2.21 -30.47
N ARG A 100 -24.59 -1.77 -30.74
CA ARG A 100 -23.40 -2.64 -30.78
C ARG A 100 -23.06 -3.27 -29.43
N LEU A 101 -23.33 -2.56 -28.34
CA LEU A 101 -23.15 -3.05 -26.97
C LEU A 101 -24.36 -3.88 -26.47
N GLU A 102 -25.33 -4.17 -27.34
CA GLU A 102 -26.57 -4.91 -27.01
C GLU A 102 -27.38 -4.24 -25.87
N VAL A 103 -27.27 -2.91 -25.73
CA VAL A 103 -28.09 -2.14 -24.79
C VAL A 103 -29.44 -1.90 -25.43
N SER A 104 -30.52 -2.36 -24.77
CA SER A 104 -31.86 -2.25 -25.35
C SER A 104 -32.29 -0.78 -25.54
N PRO A 105 -33.12 -0.47 -26.55
CA PRO A 105 -33.57 0.91 -26.82
C PRO A 105 -34.22 1.60 -25.62
N VAL A 106 -34.95 0.84 -24.79
CA VAL A 106 -35.59 1.33 -23.56
C VAL A 106 -34.54 1.76 -22.53
N ARG A 107 -33.48 0.97 -22.34
CA ARG A 107 -32.41 1.30 -21.39
C ARG A 107 -31.55 2.45 -21.89
N PHE A 108 -31.26 2.49 -23.19
CA PHE A 108 -30.57 3.62 -23.82
C PHE A 108 -31.33 4.93 -23.63
N ALA A 109 -32.65 4.96 -23.89
CA ALA A 109 -33.48 6.14 -23.68
C ALA A 109 -33.46 6.62 -22.22
N ARG A 110 -33.48 5.68 -21.25
CA ARG A 110 -33.36 5.99 -19.82
C ARG A 110 -32.00 6.61 -19.45
N ILE A 111 -30.91 6.11 -20.04
CA ILE A 111 -29.55 6.64 -19.82
C ILE A 111 -29.44 8.09 -20.31
N ILE A 112 -29.90 8.36 -21.53
CA ILE A 112 -29.89 9.72 -22.11
C ILE A 112 -30.77 10.66 -21.27
N GLY A 113 -31.97 10.22 -20.90
CA GLY A 113 -32.89 11.03 -20.08
C GLY A 113 -32.32 11.41 -18.71
N HIS A 114 -31.64 10.49 -18.02
CA HIS A 114 -30.96 10.80 -16.75
C HIS A 114 -29.81 11.80 -16.93
N ALA A 115 -29.01 11.65 -17.99
CA ALA A 115 -27.89 12.55 -18.25
C ALA A 115 -28.39 13.98 -18.60
N GLU A 116 -29.46 14.10 -19.38
CA GLU A 116 -30.10 15.38 -19.70
C GLU A 116 -30.71 16.04 -18.45
N ALA A 117 -31.36 15.27 -17.56
CA ALA A 117 -31.93 15.77 -16.32
C ALA A 117 -30.86 16.35 -15.37
N LEU A 118 -29.72 15.68 -15.24
CA LEU A 118 -28.56 16.15 -14.47
C LEU A 118 -27.97 17.45 -15.06
N ALA A 119 -27.93 17.56 -16.39
CA ALA A 119 -27.49 18.78 -17.07
C ALA A 119 -28.48 19.94 -16.88
N HIS A 120 -29.79 19.68 -16.94
CA HIS A 120 -30.85 20.68 -16.73
C HIS A 120 -30.92 21.18 -15.27
N GLN A 121 -30.72 20.32 -14.28
CA GLN A 121 -30.66 20.71 -12.86
C GLN A 121 -29.52 21.72 -12.59
N LYS A 122 -28.41 21.59 -13.32
CA LYS A 122 -27.24 22.47 -13.22
C LYS A 122 -27.46 23.87 -13.82
N ARG A 123 -28.37 24.03 -14.79
CA ARG A 123 -28.67 25.32 -15.45
C ARG A 123 -29.64 26.23 -14.68
N ARG A 124 -30.55 25.69 -13.85
CA ARG A 124 -31.54 26.50 -13.09
C ARG A 124 -30.93 27.45 -12.03
N HIS A 125 -29.69 27.22 -11.60
CA HIS A 125 -29.04 28.01 -10.54
C HIS A 125 -28.29 29.28 -11.01
N HIS A 126 -28.23 29.58 -12.31
CA HIS A 126 -27.37 30.64 -12.87
C HIS A 126 -28.01 32.05 -13.03
N GLY A 127 -29.30 32.23 -12.72
CA GLY A 127 -30.05 33.45 -13.10
C GLY A 127 -30.06 34.64 -12.14
N LYS A 128 -29.45 34.58 -10.94
CA LYS A 128 -29.53 35.66 -9.93
C LYS A 128 -28.20 36.39 -9.61
N TRP A 129 -27.12 36.09 -10.33
CA TRP A 129 -25.74 36.47 -9.96
C TRP A 129 -25.17 37.75 -10.61
N LEU A 130 -25.90 38.43 -11.50
CA LEU A 130 -25.30 39.52 -12.30
C LEU A 130 -25.06 40.83 -11.51
N ILE A 131 -25.76 41.05 -10.40
CA ILE A 131 -25.67 42.31 -9.63
C ILE A 131 -24.55 42.26 -8.56
N THR A 132 -24.10 41.06 -8.14
CA THR A 132 -23.01 40.89 -7.15
C THR A 132 -21.61 40.78 -7.77
N ALA A 133 -21.50 40.62 -9.09
CA ALA A 133 -20.24 40.33 -9.78
C ALA A 133 -19.21 41.48 -9.72
N ILE A 134 -19.65 42.75 -9.69
CA ILE A 134 -18.74 43.90 -9.69
C ILE A 134 -18.00 44.01 -8.35
N GLY A 135 -18.66 43.71 -7.23
CA GLY A 135 -18.02 43.68 -5.90
C GLY A 135 -17.06 42.50 -5.72
N LEU A 136 -17.31 41.38 -6.40
CA LEU A 136 -16.49 40.17 -6.28
C LEU A 136 -15.13 40.30 -7.00
N VAL A 137 -15.06 41.05 -8.11
CA VAL A 137 -13.82 41.25 -8.87
C VAL A 137 -12.77 42.01 -8.04
N GLY A 138 -13.19 43.00 -7.25
CA GLY A 138 -12.29 43.70 -6.33
C GLY A 138 -11.76 42.79 -5.21
N LEU A 139 -12.61 41.91 -4.68
CA LEU A 139 -12.23 40.95 -3.64
C LEU A 139 -11.28 39.86 -4.18
N ILE A 140 -11.49 39.43 -5.42
CA ILE A 140 -10.66 38.45 -6.12
C ILE A 140 -9.26 39.02 -6.38
N LEU A 141 -9.12 40.30 -6.73
CA LEU A 141 -7.81 40.94 -6.91
C LEU A 141 -7.00 40.99 -5.60
N VAL A 142 -7.66 41.26 -4.47
CA VAL A 142 -7.03 41.20 -3.13
C VAL A 142 -6.66 39.77 -2.74
N MET A 143 -7.50 38.79 -3.08
CA MET A 143 -7.23 37.37 -2.84
C MET A 143 -6.10 36.83 -3.73
N ILE A 144 -5.99 37.30 -4.98
CA ILE A 144 -4.90 36.96 -5.92
C ILE A 144 -3.58 37.56 -5.43
N LEU A 145 -3.59 38.81 -4.92
CA LEU A 145 -2.42 39.41 -4.31
C LEU A 145 -2.03 38.69 -3.00
N GLY A 146 -3.01 38.25 -2.22
CA GLY A 146 -2.80 37.39 -1.05
C GLY A 146 -2.26 36.00 -1.42
N LEU A 147 -2.73 35.40 -2.52
CA LEU A 147 -2.26 34.12 -3.06
C LEU A 147 -0.84 34.21 -3.65
N ALA A 148 -0.46 35.37 -4.21
CA ALA A 148 0.89 35.61 -4.70
C ALA A 148 1.93 35.74 -3.58
N ILE A 149 1.49 36.05 -2.36
CA ILE A 149 2.31 36.09 -1.14
C ILE A 149 2.15 34.78 -0.33
N TYR A 150 1.18 33.92 -0.68
CA TYR A 150 0.88 32.66 -0.01
C TYR A 150 1.70 31.51 -0.61
N GLU A 151 2.73 31.07 0.11
CA GLU A 151 3.38 29.79 -0.16
C GLU A 151 2.43 28.63 0.21
N PRO A 152 1.99 27.79 -0.75
CA PRO A 152 1.17 26.64 -0.41
C PRO A 152 2.05 25.56 0.22
N LYS A 153 1.80 25.22 1.49
CA LYS A 153 2.27 23.97 2.09
C LYS A 153 1.41 22.80 1.60
N ASP A 154 2.11 21.80 1.08
CA ASP A 154 1.71 20.41 0.83
C ASP A 154 0.70 20.15 -0.31
N VAL A 155 1.25 19.92 -1.51
CA VAL A 155 0.54 19.27 -2.64
C VAL A 155 0.75 17.74 -2.54
N PRO A 156 -0.28 16.89 -2.70
CA PRO A 156 -0.17 15.42 -2.59
C PRO A 156 0.84 14.71 -3.52
N GLY A 157 1.38 15.42 -4.52
CA GLY A 157 2.46 14.92 -5.38
C GLY A 157 3.83 14.94 -4.71
N ASP A 158 4.06 15.82 -3.74
CA ASP A 158 5.36 15.99 -3.09
C ASP A 158 5.66 14.86 -2.09
N GLU A 159 4.66 14.40 -1.33
CA GLU A 159 4.83 13.31 -0.35
C GLU A 159 5.31 12.00 -1.01
N MET A 160 4.75 11.64 -2.16
CA MET A 160 5.13 10.42 -2.87
C MET A 160 6.55 10.50 -3.44
N LEU A 161 6.95 11.68 -3.91
CA LEU A 161 8.33 11.94 -4.35
C LEU A 161 9.31 11.93 -3.18
N VAL A 162 8.90 12.42 -2.01
CA VAL A 162 9.68 12.31 -0.76
C VAL A 162 9.87 10.85 -0.40
N PHE A 163 8.80 10.03 -0.32
CA PHE A 163 8.94 8.62 0.03
C PHE A 163 9.72 7.81 -1.00
N LYS A 164 9.61 8.12 -2.30
CA LYS A 164 10.44 7.48 -3.33
C LYS A 164 11.93 7.81 -3.18
N ARG A 165 12.28 9.00 -2.68
CA ARG A 165 13.67 9.35 -2.34
C ARG A 165 14.11 8.62 -1.07
N LEU A 166 13.29 8.66 -0.02
CA LEU A 166 13.58 7.99 1.25
C LEU A 166 13.77 6.48 1.07
N ASP A 167 12.93 5.81 0.29
CA ASP A 167 13.06 4.38 -0.01
C ASP A 167 14.43 4.08 -0.65
N ARG A 168 14.80 4.83 -1.70
CA ARG A 168 16.11 4.69 -2.36
C ARG A 168 17.27 4.91 -1.39
N ASP A 169 17.16 5.90 -0.51
CA ASP A 169 18.25 6.34 0.35
C ASP A 169 18.37 5.49 1.62
N LEU A 170 17.30 4.81 2.05
CA LEU A 170 17.19 4.16 3.35
C LEU A 170 16.95 2.65 3.27
N SER A 171 16.58 2.09 2.11
CA SER A 171 16.32 0.65 1.97
C SER A 171 17.53 -0.22 2.35
N GLY A 172 18.76 0.25 2.11
CA GLY A 172 19.99 -0.43 2.56
C GLY A 172 20.18 -0.49 4.08
N SER A 173 19.34 0.20 4.85
CA SER A 173 19.39 0.24 6.33
C SER A 173 18.50 -0.81 6.99
N VAL A 174 17.79 -1.61 6.18
CA VAL A 174 16.79 -2.59 6.61
C VAL A 174 17.30 -4.00 6.31
N LEU A 175 16.97 -4.95 7.19
CA LEU A 175 17.39 -6.34 7.13
C LEU A 175 16.18 -7.26 7.11
N LEU A 176 16.26 -8.33 6.33
CA LEU A 176 15.37 -9.48 6.40
C LEU A 176 15.84 -10.36 7.55
N VAL A 177 15.00 -10.56 8.56
CA VAL A 177 15.29 -11.40 9.73
C VAL A 177 14.56 -12.73 9.58
N HIS A 178 15.28 -13.83 9.63
CA HIS A 178 14.75 -15.18 9.56
C HIS A 178 15.21 -16.00 10.76
N VAL A 179 14.29 -16.76 11.33
CA VAL A 179 14.54 -17.56 12.52
C VAL A 179 14.16 -18.99 12.21
N ARG A 180 15.05 -19.92 12.50
CA ARG A 180 14.80 -21.36 12.50
C ARG A 180 14.82 -21.85 13.94
N TYR A 181 13.88 -22.72 14.28
CA TYR A 181 13.81 -23.34 15.58
C TYR A 181 13.11 -24.68 15.45
N ALA A 182 13.35 -25.57 16.42
CA ALA A 182 12.67 -26.85 16.47
C ALA A 182 11.99 -27.05 17.82
N LEU A 183 10.85 -27.73 17.77
CA LEU A 183 10.08 -28.13 18.94
C LEU A 183 10.00 -29.66 18.98
N GLN A 184 10.10 -30.24 20.17
CA GLN A 184 9.96 -31.67 20.37
C GLN A 184 9.10 -31.97 21.60
N ASP A 185 8.24 -32.98 21.49
CA ASP A 185 7.48 -33.49 22.64
C ASP A 185 8.46 -34.06 23.69
N ALA A 186 8.16 -33.83 24.98
CA ALA A 186 8.88 -34.40 26.13
C ALA A 186 9.05 -35.93 26.06
N ARG A 187 8.22 -36.64 25.29
CA ARG A 187 8.33 -38.10 25.06
C ARG A 187 9.34 -38.50 23.97
N GLY A 188 10.09 -37.56 23.41
CA GLY A 188 11.04 -37.84 22.32
C GLY A 188 10.37 -38.08 20.97
N GLY A 189 9.19 -37.47 20.75
CA GLY A 189 8.45 -37.56 19.49
C GLY A 189 9.16 -36.90 18.30
N PRO A 190 8.53 -36.86 17.12
CA PRO A 190 9.14 -36.27 15.92
C PRO A 190 9.46 -34.78 16.11
N ILE A 191 10.65 -34.39 15.66
CA ILE A 191 11.12 -33.00 15.70
C ILE A 191 10.30 -32.15 14.73
N ARG A 192 9.65 -31.10 15.25
CA ARG A 192 8.90 -30.12 14.46
C ARG A 192 9.78 -28.91 14.17
N ARG A 193 10.32 -28.84 12.96
CA ARG A 193 11.08 -27.66 12.49
C ARG A 193 10.11 -26.57 12.08
N MET A 194 10.35 -25.38 12.61
CA MET A 194 9.55 -24.21 12.40
C MET A 194 10.44 -23.05 11.98
N SER A 195 9.81 -22.05 11.36
CA SER A 195 10.49 -20.82 11.04
C SER A 195 9.60 -19.61 11.19
N SER A 196 10.23 -18.46 11.40
CA SER A 196 9.60 -17.15 11.46
C SER A 196 10.41 -16.18 10.62
N THR A 197 9.75 -15.19 10.02
CA THR A 197 10.42 -14.18 9.19
C THR A 197 9.80 -12.82 9.45
N GLY A 198 10.65 -11.81 9.48
CA GLY A 198 10.28 -10.42 9.62
C GLY A 198 11.38 -9.50 9.10
N SER A 199 11.32 -8.25 9.52
CA SER A 199 12.25 -7.19 9.16
C SER A 199 12.96 -6.66 10.40
N GLY A 200 14.10 -6.02 10.23
CA GLY A 200 14.76 -5.22 11.26
C GLY A 200 15.46 -4.04 10.60
N PHE A 201 15.96 -3.08 11.37
CA PHE A 201 16.69 -1.94 10.82
C PHE A 201 17.80 -1.46 11.76
N PHE A 202 18.85 -0.91 11.15
CA PHE A 202 19.97 -0.33 11.88
C PHE A 202 19.57 0.99 12.56
N VAL A 203 19.96 1.13 13.82
CA VAL A 203 19.80 2.35 14.62
C VAL A 203 21.13 2.99 15.04
N SER A 204 22.24 2.29 14.83
CA SER A 204 23.59 2.83 15.04
C SER A 204 24.56 2.37 13.94
N ALA A 205 25.64 3.14 13.73
CA ALA A 205 26.69 2.81 12.75
C ALA A 205 27.54 1.60 13.21
N GLU A 206 27.54 1.30 14.50
CA GLU A 206 28.20 0.17 15.14
C GLU A 206 27.43 -1.15 14.97
N GLY A 207 26.30 -1.16 14.24
CA GLY A 207 25.55 -2.37 13.93
C GLY A 207 24.47 -2.75 14.92
N ASP A 208 23.99 -1.81 15.74
CA ASP A 208 22.79 -2.06 16.53
C ASP A 208 21.56 -2.09 15.62
N VAL A 209 20.80 -3.19 15.69
CA VAL A 209 19.59 -3.44 14.91
C VAL A 209 18.41 -3.61 15.86
N VAL A 210 17.27 -3.02 15.50
CA VAL A 210 16.01 -3.22 16.23
C VAL A 210 15.05 -4.04 15.38
N THR A 211 14.35 -4.96 16.02
CA THR A 211 13.26 -5.76 15.42
C THR A 211 12.23 -6.16 16.49
N CYS A 212 11.23 -6.95 16.12
CA CYS A 212 10.20 -7.43 17.04
C CYS A 212 10.58 -8.75 17.73
N LYS A 213 10.24 -8.86 19.01
CA LYS A 213 10.50 -10.06 19.82
C LYS A 213 9.75 -11.28 19.29
N HIS A 214 8.52 -11.12 18.78
CA HIS A 214 7.72 -12.22 18.22
C HIS A 214 8.33 -12.85 16.97
N ILE A 215 9.23 -12.15 16.28
CA ILE A 215 9.98 -12.72 15.15
C ILE A 215 11.01 -13.72 15.69
N LEU A 216 11.74 -13.34 16.74
CA LEU A 216 12.82 -14.11 17.34
C LEU A 216 12.32 -15.23 18.25
N GLN A 217 11.21 -15.02 18.93
CA GLN A 217 10.64 -15.93 19.92
C GLN A 217 9.15 -16.18 19.65
N PRO A 218 8.79 -16.68 18.45
CA PRO A 218 7.39 -16.84 18.04
C PRO A 218 6.59 -17.77 18.96
N TRP A 219 7.26 -18.72 19.62
CA TRP A 219 6.64 -19.64 20.59
C TRP A 219 6.16 -18.96 21.88
N LYS A 220 6.57 -17.71 22.15
CA LYS A 220 6.04 -16.94 23.29
C LYS A 220 4.72 -16.24 22.96
N PHE A 221 4.38 -16.07 21.68
CA PHE A 221 3.24 -15.25 21.24
C PHE A 221 2.06 -16.09 20.75
N PRO A 222 0.82 -15.57 20.81
CA PRO A 222 -0.36 -16.33 20.38
C PRO A 222 -0.23 -16.82 18.94
N GLY A 223 -0.31 -18.13 18.74
CA GLY A 223 -0.19 -18.81 17.44
C GLY A 223 0.12 -20.30 17.59
N ALA A 224 0.20 -21.02 16.46
CA ALA A 224 0.36 -22.48 16.46
C ALA A 224 1.61 -22.97 17.21
N ALA A 225 2.70 -22.19 17.25
CA ALA A 225 3.91 -22.57 17.96
C ALA A 225 3.74 -22.49 19.49
N ALA A 226 3.09 -21.44 20.01
CA ALA A 226 2.79 -21.33 21.44
C ALA A 226 1.82 -22.44 21.89
N ASP A 227 0.82 -22.74 21.05
CA ASP A 227 -0.11 -23.83 21.31
C ASP A 227 0.60 -25.18 21.44
N LEU A 228 1.67 -25.43 20.67
CA LEU A 228 2.47 -26.66 20.81
C LEU A 228 3.21 -26.67 22.15
N VAL A 229 3.80 -25.56 22.56
CA VAL A 229 4.55 -25.48 23.82
C VAL A 229 3.65 -25.72 25.03
N GLU A 230 2.45 -25.12 25.04
CA GLU A 230 1.45 -25.38 26.09
C GLU A 230 0.99 -26.85 26.13
N ASN A 231 1.06 -27.57 25.01
CA ASN A 231 0.70 -28.99 24.91
C ASN A 231 1.90 -29.94 25.12
N GLY A 232 2.97 -29.47 25.76
CA GLY A 232 4.09 -30.32 26.19
C GLY A 232 5.24 -30.43 25.19
N TYR A 233 5.28 -29.60 24.14
CA TYR A 233 6.46 -29.47 23.30
C TYR A 233 7.48 -28.52 23.95
N ALA A 234 8.74 -28.91 23.98
CA ALA A 234 9.84 -28.07 24.42
C ALA A 234 10.61 -27.51 23.21
N LEU A 235 11.14 -26.30 23.36
CA LEU A 235 12.11 -25.74 22.43
C LEU A 235 13.40 -26.56 22.48
N MET A 236 13.97 -26.86 21.32
CA MET A 236 15.31 -27.44 21.20
C MET A 236 16.32 -26.30 21.03
N PRO A 237 17.12 -25.96 22.07
CA PRO A 237 18.01 -24.80 22.01
C PRO A 237 19.06 -24.92 20.90
N ASP A 238 19.55 -26.13 20.64
CA ASP A 238 20.58 -26.41 19.64
C ASP A 238 20.11 -26.20 18.20
N GLU A 239 18.79 -26.19 17.97
CA GLU A 239 18.15 -25.96 16.67
C GLU A 239 17.68 -24.51 16.49
N TYR A 240 17.87 -23.65 17.50
CA TYR A 240 17.52 -22.23 17.43
C TYR A 240 18.62 -21.44 16.73
N ARG A 241 18.29 -20.80 15.61
CA ARG A 241 19.20 -20.00 14.80
C ARG A 241 18.51 -18.74 14.30
N ILE A 242 19.22 -17.61 14.38
CA ILE A 242 18.80 -16.35 13.79
C ILE A 242 19.72 -16.06 12.61
N TYR A 243 19.12 -15.73 11.47
CA TYR A 243 19.77 -15.30 10.25
C TYR A 243 19.24 -13.91 9.88
N ALA A 244 20.09 -13.04 9.37
CA ALA A 244 19.71 -11.75 8.85
C ALA A 244 20.45 -11.43 7.54
N TRP A 245 19.71 -10.98 6.53
CA TRP A 245 20.27 -10.48 5.27
C TRP A 245 20.01 -8.99 5.16
N MET A 246 21.05 -8.21 4.90
CA MET A 246 20.88 -6.79 4.56
C MET A 246 20.15 -6.67 3.22
N SER A 247 19.31 -5.65 3.06
CA SER A 247 18.62 -5.40 1.79
C SER A 247 19.61 -5.36 0.62
N GLY A 248 19.28 -6.06 -0.47
CA GLY A 248 20.13 -6.28 -1.65
C GLY A 248 21.04 -7.50 -1.60
N THR A 249 21.17 -8.19 -0.45
CA THR A 249 22.00 -9.41 -0.35
C THR A 249 21.31 -10.59 -1.04
N GLU A 250 22.09 -11.47 -1.69
CA GLU A 250 21.58 -12.73 -2.22
C GLU A 250 21.18 -13.69 -1.10
N VAL A 251 19.96 -14.19 -1.20
CA VAL A 251 19.30 -15.08 -0.23
C VAL A 251 19.13 -16.48 -0.81
N TYR A 252 18.90 -16.58 -2.12
CA TYR A 252 18.76 -17.84 -2.83
C TYR A 252 19.87 -18.01 -3.87
N ASP A 253 20.27 -19.26 -4.11
CA ASP A 253 21.03 -19.60 -5.31
C ASP A 253 20.13 -19.80 -6.53
N GLU A 254 20.72 -20.12 -7.68
CA GLU A 254 19.98 -20.39 -8.93
C GLU A 254 19.06 -21.63 -8.82
N ALA A 255 19.32 -22.53 -7.87
CA ALA A 255 18.50 -23.72 -7.62
C ALA A 255 17.35 -23.44 -6.64
N GLY A 256 17.28 -22.24 -6.05
CA GLY A 256 16.27 -21.86 -5.06
C GLY A 256 16.60 -22.28 -3.63
N GLU A 257 17.84 -22.71 -3.36
CA GLU A 257 18.30 -23.06 -2.02
C GLU A 257 18.78 -21.84 -1.25
N LEU A 258 18.57 -21.84 0.06
CA LEU A 258 18.92 -20.71 0.91
C LEU A 258 20.43 -20.60 1.12
N LEU A 259 21.00 -19.45 0.75
CA LEU A 259 22.39 -19.09 0.96
C LEU A 259 22.64 -18.61 2.39
N LEU A 260 22.53 -19.53 3.36
CA LEU A 260 22.76 -19.22 4.78
C LEU A 260 24.15 -18.65 5.07
N ALA A 261 25.16 -19.05 4.29
CA ALA A 261 26.53 -18.52 4.40
C ALA A 261 26.64 -17.03 4.06
N ARG A 262 25.64 -16.45 3.38
CA ARG A 262 25.56 -15.01 3.07
C ARG A 262 24.79 -14.22 4.12
N ALA A 263 24.21 -14.90 5.12
CA ALA A 263 23.50 -14.27 6.21
C ALA A 263 24.45 -13.88 7.34
N LEU A 264 24.17 -12.76 8.00
CA LEU A 264 24.59 -12.53 9.38
C LEU A 264 23.88 -13.57 10.25
N SER A 265 24.56 -14.21 11.20
CA SER A 265 23.94 -15.27 11.98
C SER A 265 24.52 -15.43 13.38
N THR A 266 23.70 -15.98 14.27
CA THR A 266 24.13 -16.34 15.64
C THR A 266 25.14 -17.48 15.63
N GLU A 267 25.04 -18.38 14.66
CA GLU A 267 25.97 -19.50 14.49
C GLU A 267 27.34 -19.05 13.98
N GLY A 268 27.36 -18.10 13.05
CA GLY A 268 28.59 -17.50 12.54
C GLY A 268 29.20 -16.44 13.46
N GLY A 269 28.58 -16.14 14.61
CA GLY A 269 29.03 -15.09 15.55
C GLY A 269 28.91 -13.65 15.01
N THR A 270 28.31 -13.46 13.83
CA THR A 270 28.13 -12.14 13.21
C THR A 270 26.83 -11.45 13.63
N LEU A 271 25.99 -12.14 14.41
CA LEU A 271 24.76 -11.60 14.97
C LEU A 271 24.59 -12.09 16.43
N SER A 272 24.22 -11.20 17.34
CA SER A 272 23.90 -11.57 18.73
C SER A 272 22.69 -10.81 19.25
N VAL A 273 21.90 -11.45 20.13
CA VAL A 273 20.82 -10.77 20.85
C VAL A 273 21.42 -10.05 22.05
N THR A 274 21.24 -8.74 22.16
CA THR A 274 21.84 -7.95 23.25
C THR A 274 20.85 -7.59 24.33
N VAL A 275 19.75 -6.92 23.96
CA VAL A 275 18.73 -6.44 24.91
C VAL A 275 17.35 -6.82 24.43
N GLN A 276 16.50 -7.25 25.35
CA GLN A 276 15.10 -7.58 25.06
C GLN A 276 14.21 -6.77 25.99
N ALA A 277 13.11 -6.23 25.44
CA ALA A 277 12.07 -5.68 26.30
C ALA A 277 11.59 -6.76 27.29
N PRO A 278 11.13 -6.38 28.50
CA PRO A 278 10.68 -7.34 29.50
C PRO A 278 9.53 -8.21 28.96
N ASP A 279 9.44 -9.45 29.42
CA ASP A 279 8.30 -10.31 29.08
C ASP A 279 7.07 -9.89 29.89
N GLU A 280 5.93 -9.77 29.22
CA GLU A 280 4.64 -9.48 29.84
C GLU A 280 3.69 -10.62 29.48
N PHE A 281 3.46 -11.58 30.39
CA PHE A 281 2.56 -12.71 30.12
C PHE A 281 1.13 -12.40 30.52
N ALA A 282 0.17 -12.78 29.68
CA ALA A 282 -1.25 -12.63 29.93
C ALA A 282 -2.04 -13.84 29.44
N ASP A 283 -3.18 -14.06 30.09
CA ASP A 283 -4.14 -15.06 29.65
C ASP A 283 -5.00 -14.50 28.52
N LEU A 284 -4.85 -15.07 27.32
CA LEU A 284 -5.62 -14.69 26.14
C LEU A 284 -6.73 -15.70 25.87
N ASN A 285 -7.97 -15.22 25.86
CA ASN A 285 -9.13 -16.02 25.46
C ASN A 285 -9.27 -16.02 23.93
N ILE A 286 -8.96 -17.15 23.31
CA ILE A 286 -9.09 -17.34 21.86
C ILE A 286 -10.39 -18.10 21.59
N ARG A 287 -11.33 -17.46 20.86
CA ARG A 287 -12.50 -18.16 20.32
C ARG A 287 -12.08 -18.99 19.11
N ARG A 288 -12.30 -20.30 19.19
CA ARG A 288 -12.14 -21.22 18.06
C ARG A 288 -13.37 -21.16 17.16
N GLY A 289 -13.24 -21.67 15.93
CA GLY A 289 -14.30 -21.66 14.93
C GLY A 289 -15.57 -22.45 15.30
N ASP A 290 -15.49 -23.30 16.32
CA ASP A 290 -16.59 -24.05 16.93
C ASP A 290 -17.31 -23.26 18.05
N GLY A 291 -16.88 -22.03 18.34
CA GLY A 291 -17.41 -21.19 19.42
C GLY A 291 -16.78 -21.46 20.78
N ALA A 292 -15.95 -22.48 20.94
CA ALA A 292 -15.26 -22.76 22.19
C ALA A 292 -14.21 -21.67 22.49
N VAL A 293 -14.10 -21.28 23.76
CA VAL A 293 -13.06 -20.35 24.22
C VAL A 293 -11.92 -21.16 24.81
N VAL A 294 -10.73 -21.04 24.21
CA VAL A 294 -9.50 -21.61 24.75
C VAL A 294 -8.70 -20.50 25.41
N LYS A 295 -8.33 -20.71 26.67
CA LYS A 295 -7.46 -19.82 27.43
C LYS A 295 -6.00 -20.17 27.15
N ARG A 296 -5.20 -19.21 26.70
CA ARG A 296 -3.78 -19.36 26.34
C ARG A 296 -2.91 -18.50 27.24
N HIS A 297 -1.83 -19.04 27.78
CA HIS A 297 -0.86 -18.30 28.57
C HIS A 297 0.34 -17.92 27.70
N CYS A 298 0.40 -16.65 27.28
CA CYS A 298 1.37 -16.20 26.30
C CYS A 298 1.77 -14.74 26.52
N HIS A 299 2.85 -14.31 25.88
CA HIS A 299 3.28 -12.93 25.91
C HIS A 299 2.18 -12.03 25.33
N ALA A 300 1.78 -11.03 26.10
CA ALA A 300 0.76 -10.05 25.77
C ALA A 300 1.14 -9.29 24.50
N ARG A 301 0.11 -8.97 23.68
CA ARG A 301 0.27 -8.15 22.48
C ARG A 301 0.32 -6.66 22.86
N GLY A 302 1.40 -6.29 23.55
CA GLY A 302 1.67 -4.94 24.04
C GLY A 302 2.75 -4.19 23.24
N ASN A 303 3.39 -3.23 23.91
CA ASN A 303 4.54 -2.48 23.38
C ASN A 303 5.89 -3.13 23.77
N ASN A 304 5.88 -4.18 24.59
CA ASN A 304 7.04 -4.99 25.00
C ASN A 304 7.45 -6.08 23.98
N ASP A 305 7.24 -5.81 22.70
CA ASP A 305 7.55 -6.71 21.59
C ASP A 305 8.77 -6.18 20.80
N LEU A 306 9.84 -5.86 21.54
CA LEU A 306 11.06 -5.25 21.03
C LEU A 306 12.29 -6.03 21.45
N VAL A 307 13.27 -6.10 20.54
CA VAL A 307 14.58 -6.70 20.77
C VAL A 307 15.64 -5.94 20.00
N ARG A 308 16.81 -5.78 20.63
CA ARG A 308 18.03 -5.27 20.03
C ARG A 308 18.96 -6.44 19.68
N LEU A 309 19.43 -6.43 18.45
CA LEU A 309 20.48 -7.30 17.94
C LEU A 309 21.76 -6.47 17.75
N ARG A 310 22.93 -7.08 17.93
CA ARG A 310 24.21 -6.54 17.48
C ARG A 310 24.66 -7.33 16.25
N CYS A 311 24.88 -6.61 15.15
CA CYS A 311 25.45 -7.12 13.92
C CYS A 311 26.94 -6.76 13.84
N HIS A 312 27.76 -7.71 13.43
CA HIS A 312 29.17 -7.50 13.10
C HIS A 312 29.34 -7.67 11.59
N THR A 313 29.60 -6.57 10.89
CA THR A 313 29.80 -6.55 9.44
C THR A 313 30.84 -5.50 9.06
N GLU A 314 31.55 -5.76 7.97
CA GLU A 314 32.49 -4.80 7.36
C GLU A 314 31.77 -3.80 6.43
N ALA A 315 30.50 -4.06 6.11
CA ALA A 315 29.70 -3.17 5.27
C ALA A 315 29.45 -1.83 5.97
N THR A 316 29.49 -0.73 5.21
CA THR A 316 29.13 0.60 5.72
C THR A 316 27.65 0.64 6.09
N ILE A 317 27.36 0.83 7.38
CA ILE A 317 26.00 0.91 7.90
C ILE A 317 25.51 2.36 7.85
N LYS A 318 24.32 2.56 7.29
CA LYS A 318 23.58 3.82 7.40
C LYS A 318 22.47 3.65 8.44
N PRO A 319 22.62 4.14 9.67
CA PRO A 319 21.59 4.00 10.68
C PRO A 319 20.40 4.92 10.42
N LEU A 320 19.22 4.48 10.86
CA LEU A 320 17.99 5.28 10.82
C LEU A 320 17.84 6.07 12.11
N ALA A 321 17.67 7.39 11.99
CA ALA A 321 17.48 8.28 13.12
C ALA A 321 16.11 8.02 13.78
N LEU A 322 16.10 7.80 15.09
CA LEU A 322 14.84 7.73 15.85
C LEU A 322 14.27 9.13 16.07
N SER A 323 12.99 9.33 15.78
CA SER A 323 12.35 10.65 15.96
C SER A 323 12.27 11.01 17.44
N VAL A 324 12.84 12.15 17.83
CA VAL A 324 12.79 12.66 19.22
C VAL A 324 11.41 13.25 19.53
N ARG A 325 10.72 13.76 18.50
CA ARG A 325 9.40 14.39 18.58
C ARG A 325 8.24 13.41 18.40
N GLY A 326 8.42 12.14 18.78
CA GLY A 326 7.43 11.07 18.58
C GLY A 326 6.05 11.33 19.22
N ASP A 327 5.94 12.34 20.08
CA ASP A 327 4.67 12.76 20.68
C ASP A 327 3.90 13.81 19.86
N GLU A 328 4.53 14.43 18.85
CA GLU A 328 3.89 15.37 17.92
C GLU A 328 3.14 14.67 16.78
N ILE A 329 3.11 13.32 16.74
CA ILE A 329 2.46 12.54 15.67
C ILE A 329 0.95 12.84 15.63
N GLN A 330 0.46 13.32 14.49
CA GLN A 330 -0.94 13.66 14.28
C GLN A 330 -1.67 12.63 13.44
N ARG A 331 -3.00 12.65 13.54
CA ARG A 331 -3.84 11.83 12.69
C ARG A 331 -3.72 12.32 11.24
N LEU A 332 -3.68 11.37 10.32
CA LEU A 332 -3.46 11.53 8.88
C LEU A 332 -2.02 11.84 8.48
N ASP A 333 -1.08 11.95 9.42
CA ASP A 333 0.35 12.09 9.07
C ASP A 333 0.77 10.98 8.11
N PRO A 334 1.42 11.33 6.99
CA PRO A 334 1.93 10.37 6.03
C PRO A 334 3.06 9.54 6.64
N VAL A 335 3.03 8.24 6.37
CA VAL A 335 4.05 7.30 6.86
C VAL A 335 4.45 6.31 5.77
N MET A 336 5.69 5.85 5.86
CA MET A 336 6.22 4.77 5.04
C MET A 336 6.77 3.67 5.94
N VAL A 337 6.44 2.42 5.64
CA VAL A 337 7.02 1.24 6.25
C VAL A 337 7.94 0.58 5.25
N ILE A 338 9.21 0.38 5.59
CA ILE A 338 10.14 -0.40 4.76
C ILE A 338 10.29 -1.78 5.40
N GLY A 339 10.22 -2.85 4.61
CA GLY A 339 10.43 -4.20 5.11
C GLY A 339 10.33 -5.25 4.02
N PHE A 340 10.09 -6.50 4.40
CA PHE A 340 10.04 -7.63 3.48
C PHE A 340 8.67 -8.31 3.55
N PRO A 341 7.63 -7.80 2.86
CA PRO A 341 6.30 -8.39 2.88
C PRO A 341 6.36 -9.90 2.58
N ARG A 342 5.72 -10.72 3.42
CA ARG A 342 5.74 -12.21 3.37
C ARG A 342 7.12 -12.86 3.49
N GLY A 343 8.16 -12.08 3.79
CA GLY A 343 9.52 -12.55 4.05
C GLY A 343 10.08 -13.36 2.90
N LEU A 344 10.76 -14.46 3.22
CA LEU A 344 11.35 -15.39 2.25
C LEU A 344 10.36 -15.91 1.20
N LYS A 345 9.06 -16.02 1.51
CA LYS A 345 8.07 -16.64 0.61
C LYS A 345 7.67 -15.77 -0.59
N MET A 346 8.02 -14.50 -0.59
CA MET A 346 7.61 -13.53 -1.61
C MET A 346 8.77 -12.62 -2.02
N LEU A 347 10.02 -13.07 -1.82
CA LEU A 347 11.14 -12.40 -2.44
C LEU A 347 10.99 -12.55 -3.96
N ASP A 348 10.90 -11.43 -4.66
CA ASP A 348 10.89 -11.38 -6.12
C ASP A 348 12.32 -11.61 -6.63
N GLY A 349 12.73 -12.88 -6.67
CA GLY A 349 14.04 -13.31 -7.17
C GLY A 349 14.99 -13.76 -6.07
N VAL A 350 16.30 -13.70 -6.38
CA VAL A 350 17.35 -14.30 -5.54
C VAL A 350 17.83 -13.41 -4.40
N ARG A 351 17.41 -12.14 -4.36
CA ARG A 351 17.89 -11.14 -3.38
C ARG A 351 16.83 -10.76 -2.35
N ALA A 352 17.29 -10.40 -1.16
CA ALA A 352 16.48 -9.74 -0.15
C ALA A 352 16.22 -8.30 -0.59
N GLU A 353 15.24 -8.04 -1.45
CA GLU A 353 14.83 -6.67 -1.77
C GLU A 353 13.72 -6.20 -0.83
N SER A 354 13.98 -5.12 -0.09
CA SER A 354 12.96 -4.49 0.76
C SER A 354 11.95 -3.73 -0.09
N MET A 355 10.71 -3.67 0.37
CA MET A 355 9.62 -2.96 -0.28
C MET A 355 9.05 -1.86 0.63
N PRO A 356 8.80 -0.65 0.09
CA PRO A 356 8.09 0.39 0.81
C PRO A 356 6.58 0.15 0.77
N THR A 357 5.91 0.40 1.89
CA THR A 357 4.45 0.44 2.00
C THR A 357 4.06 1.79 2.59
N VAL A 358 3.28 2.57 1.84
CA VAL A 358 2.86 3.92 2.26
C VAL A 358 1.47 3.87 2.88
N GLY A 359 1.26 4.68 3.91
CA GLY A 359 -0.05 4.86 4.53
C GLY A 359 -0.11 6.15 5.34
N ARG A 360 -1.07 6.21 6.26
CA ARG A 360 -1.27 7.35 7.15
C ARG A 360 -1.53 6.90 8.57
N ILE A 361 -1.21 7.75 9.54
CA ILE A 361 -1.59 7.55 10.94
C ILE A 361 -3.11 7.63 11.07
N ARG A 362 -3.75 6.58 11.55
CA ARG A 362 -5.19 6.50 11.80
C ARG A 362 -5.54 6.84 13.26
N LYS A 363 -4.70 6.42 14.20
CA LYS A 363 -4.85 6.69 15.64
C LYS A 363 -3.45 6.92 16.25
N PRO A 364 -3.11 8.16 16.63
CA PRO A 364 -1.84 8.49 17.28
C PRO A 364 -1.88 8.16 18.78
N SER A 365 -2.24 6.94 19.14
CA SER A 365 -2.19 6.47 20.53
C SER A 365 -0.83 5.89 20.88
N ASP A 366 -0.76 5.33 22.09
CA ASP A 366 0.44 4.71 22.62
C ASP A 366 1.01 3.60 21.72
N THR A 367 0.14 2.69 21.29
CA THR A 367 0.35 1.93 20.04
C THR A 367 -0.19 2.78 18.89
N LEU A 368 0.63 3.03 17.86
CA LEU A 368 0.18 3.72 16.66
C LEU A 368 -0.65 2.77 15.81
N TYR A 369 -1.72 3.29 15.20
CA TYR A 369 -2.45 2.57 14.17
C TYR A 369 -2.28 3.30 12.85
N ILE A 370 -1.87 2.57 11.82
CA ILE A 370 -1.61 3.11 10.48
C ILE A 370 -2.45 2.40 9.43
N THR A 371 -2.71 3.07 8.31
CA THR A 371 -3.40 2.47 7.17
C THR A 371 -2.47 1.72 6.22
N ALA A 372 -1.14 1.82 6.42
CA ALA A 372 -0.19 1.05 5.65
C ALA A 372 -0.38 -0.45 5.99
N PRO A 373 -0.59 -1.32 4.99
CA PRO A 373 -0.72 -2.75 5.23
C PRO A 373 0.46 -3.33 6.01
N ILE A 374 0.17 -4.03 7.11
CA ILE A 374 1.14 -4.86 7.83
C ILE A 374 0.83 -6.31 7.48
N VAL A 375 1.61 -6.86 6.55
CA VAL A 375 1.52 -8.25 6.12
C VAL A 375 2.73 -8.96 6.69
N GLY A 376 2.54 -10.14 7.30
CA GLY A 376 3.62 -10.87 7.97
C GLY A 376 4.88 -10.87 7.13
N GLY A 377 6.03 -10.48 7.70
CA GLY A 377 7.26 -10.19 6.96
C GLY A 377 7.73 -8.73 7.04
N ASN A 378 6.83 -7.74 6.99
CA ASN A 378 7.20 -6.33 7.25
C ASN A 378 7.14 -5.94 8.74
N SER A 379 6.64 -6.84 9.61
CA SER A 379 6.81 -6.76 11.06
C SER A 379 8.28 -6.64 11.44
N GLY A 380 8.61 -5.78 12.39
CA GLY A 380 9.96 -5.38 12.78
C GLY A 380 10.57 -4.29 11.90
N GLY A 381 9.93 -3.91 10.80
CA GLY A 381 10.39 -2.83 9.91
C GLY A 381 10.13 -1.42 10.48
N PRO A 382 10.93 -0.42 10.10
CA PRO A 382 10.78 0.95 10.57
C PRO A 382 9.54 1.61 9.96
N VAL A 383 8.83 2.38 10.78
CA VAL A 383 7.78 3.31 10.35
C VAL A 383 8.38 4.71 10.31
N LEU A 384 8.47 5.27 9.12
CA LEU A 384 9.15 6.52 8.82
C LEU A 384 8.17 7.65 8.57
N ASN A 385 8.49 8.85 9.04
CA ASN A 385 7.84 10.08 8.64
C ASN A 385 8.47 10.65 7.35
N THR A 386 7.95 11.76 6.84
CA THR A 386 8.47 12.44 5.62
C THR A 386 9.87 13.04 5.77
N ARG A 387 10.43 13.10 6.99
CA ARG A 387 11.82 13.49 7.24
C ARG A 387 12.80 12.31 7.23
N GLY A 388 12.31 11.08 7.07
CA GLY A 388 13.14 9.88 7.16
C GLY A 388 13.48 9.46 8.59
N GLU A 389 12.79 10.00 9.59
CA GLU A 389 12.98 9.59 10.99
C GLU A 389 12.02 8.45 11.36
N VAL A 390 12.50 7.52 12.17
CA VAL A 390 11.70 6.40 12.71
C VAL A 390 10.79 6.92 13.83
N ILE A 391 9.48 6.90 13.56
CA ILE A 391 8.43 7.24 14.54
C ILE A 391 7.86 6.00 15.25
N GLY A 392 8.14 4.80 14.71
CA GLY A 392 7.76 3.53 15.33
C GLY A 392 8.24 2.32 14.56
N ILE A 393 7.82 1.15 15.02
CA ILE A 393 8.16 -0.16 14.44
C ILE A 393 6.87 -0.91 14.12
N ALA A 394 6.73 -1.37 12.89
CA ALA A 394 5.61 -2.22 12.49
C ALA A 394 5.63 -3.53 13.30
N THR A 395 4.53 -3.96 13.90
CA THR A 395 4.52 -5.19 14.73
C THR A 395 3.47 -6.19 14.26
N ARG A 396 2.21 -5.77 14.17
CA ARG A 396 1.08 -6.69 13.98
C ARG A 396 -0.05 -6.03 13.23
N THR A 397 -1.00 -6.83 12.76
CA THR A 397 -2.32 -6.35 12.37
C THR A 397 -3.15 -6.02 13.60
N GLY A 398 -3.96 -4.97 13.52
CA GLY A 398 -4.93 -4.60 14.54
C GLY A 398 -6.11 -5.57 14.57
N GLY A 399 -6.87 -5.55 15.68
CA GLY A 399 -8.09 -6.36 15.83
C GLY A 399 -9.20 -6.03 14.82
N GLU A 400 -9.19 -4.81 14.25
CA GLU A 400 -9.86 -4.50 12.99
C GLU A 400 -8.90 -4.85 11.86
N ALA A 401 -9.24 -5.87 11.07
CA ALA A 401 -8.36 -6.55 10.09
C ALA A 401 -7.79 -5.67 8.94
N THR A 402 -7.88 -4.34 9.05
CA THR A 402 -7.49 -3.37 8.02
C THR A 402 -6.40 -2.39 8.48
N LEU A 403 -6.05 -2.32 9.77
CA LEU A 403 -5.05 -1.38 10.28
C LEU A 403 -3.77 -2.08 10.75
N GLY A 404 -2.63 -1.49 10.40
CA GLY A 404 -1.33 -1.83 10.96
C GLY A 404 -1.17 -1.27 12.37
N CYS A 405 -0.62 -2.06 13.29
CA CYS A 405 -0.19 -1.59 14.61
C CYS A 405 1.32 -1.38 14.63
N CYS A 406 1.76 -0.31 15.29
CA CYS A 406 3.17 0.03 15.42
C CYS A 406 3.52 0.41 16.86
N ILE A 407 4.68 -0.05 17.33
CA ILE A 407 5.25 0.32 18.62
C ILE A 407 5.95 1.67 18.45
N ARG A 408 5.60 2.68 19.24
CA ARG A 408 6.22 4.01 19.13
C ARG A 408 7.73 3.95 19.36
N SER A 409 8.49 4.78 18.65
CA SER A 409 9.95 4.82 18.77
C SER A 409 10.45 5.16 20.17
N ARG A 410 9.63 5.83 21.00
CA ARG A 410 9.94 6.06 22.43
C ARG A 410 10.20 4.78 23.23
N TYR A 411 9.51 3.69 22.90
CA TYR A 411 9.73 2.38 23.55
C TYR A 411 11.06 1.76 23.20
N ILE A 412 11.60 2.07 22.02
CA ILE A 412 12.94 1.63 21.62
C ILE A 412 13.96 2.26 22.58
N ARG A 413 13.88 3.58 22.81
CA ARG A 413 14.77 4.29 23.74
C ARG A 413 14.62 3.79 25.17
N GLN A 414 13.38 3.56 25.60
CA GLN A 414 13.08 3.13 26.95
C GLN A 414 13.57 1.71 27.26
N HIS A 415 13.44 0.78 26.30
CA HIS A 415 13.69 -0.64 26.56
C HIS A 415 14.99 -1.18 26.01
N LEU A 416 15.60 -0.53 25.02
CA LEU A 416 16.76 -1.09 24.30
C LEU A 416 18.06 -0.35 24.57
N GLU A 417 18.11 0.54 25.57
CA GLU A 417 19.31 1.21 26.08
C GLU A 417 20.25 1.66 24.95
N LEU A 418 19.68 2.34 23.96
CA LEU A 418 20.45 2.83 22.83
C LEU A 418 21.35 3.99 23.30
N PRO A 419 22.63 4.02 22.86
CA PRO A 419 23.57 5.07 23.23
C PRO A 419 23.17 6.46 22.75
#